data_AF-A0A0H3AST4-F1
#
_entry.id   AF-A0A0H3AST4-F1
#
_cell.length_a   1.000
_cell.length_b   1.000
_cell.length_c   1.000
_cell.angle_alpha   90.00
_cell.angle_beta   90.00
_cell.angle_gamma   90.00
#
_symmetry.space_group_name_H-M   'P 1'
#
loop_
_entity.id
_entity.type
_entity.pdbx_description
1 polymer ?
#
loop_
_entity_poly.entity_id
_entity_poly.type
_entity_poly.pdbx_seq_one_letter_code
_entity_poly.pdbx_strand_id
1 'polypeptide(L)'
;MSLESVKAFFASKAPEVEVIELPTSTATVALAAEAHGVEPGQIAKTLSFSTKDRFGTKPRMLDAQTVLAETSHPVGGVCPFGLPGALPVFCDISLKTYDEVVPAAGATNSAVRIAPQKMADLVEAEWVDVCQ
;
A
#
# COMPACT_ATOMS: atom_id res chain seq x y z
N MET A 1 -16.43 2.64 3.40
CA MET A 1 -15.48 1.83 4.19
C MET A 1 -14.14 1.73 3.47
N SER A 2 -13.13 1.17 4.14
CA SER A 2 -11.73 1.12 3.69
C SER A 2 -11.52 0.32 2.40
N LEU A 3 -12.18 -0.83 2.26
CA LEU A 3 -12.15 -1.66 1.05
C LEU A 3 -13.02 -1.08 -0.08
N GLU A 4 -14.15 -0.46 0.27
CA GLU A 4 -15.08 0.13 -0.70
C GLU A 4 -14.46 1.33 -1.42
N SER A 5 -13.71 2.18 -0.72
CA SER A 5 -13.02 3.32 -1.35
C SER A 5 -11.94 2.86 -2.31
N VAL A 6 -11.24 1.77 -2.01
CA VAL A 6 -10.25 1.14 -2.91
C VAL A 6 -10.93 0.54 -4.14
N LYS A 7 -12.04 -0.18 -3.98
CA LYS A 7 -12.83 -0.70 -5.11
C LYS A 7 -13.38 0.43 -5.99
N ALA A 8 -13.89 1.50 -5.40
CA ALA A 8 -14.36 2.68 -6.13
C ALA A 8 -13.23 3.43 -6.86
N PHE A 9 -12.05 3.52 -6.22
CA PHE A 9 -10.85 4.10 -6.82
C PHE A 9 -10.45 3.32 -8.08
N PHE A 10 -10.31 1.99 -8.00
CA PHE A 10 -9.95 1.18 -9.17
C PHE A 10 -11.03 1.23 -10.25
N ALA A 11 -12.31 1.10 -9.91
CA ALA A 11 -13.42 1.24 -10.86
C ALA A 11 -13.41 2.57 -11.64
N SER A 12 -12.88 3.66 -11.05
CA SER A 12 -12.76 4.96 -11.71
C SER A 12 -11.43 5.21 -12.43
N LYS A 13 -10.33 4.57 -12.02
CA LYS A 13 -8.96 4.93 -12.45
C LYS A 13 -8.22 3.83 -13.20
N ALA A 14 -8.50 2.57 -12.92
CA ALA A 14 -7.93 1.40 -13.57
C ALA A 14 -8.88 0.19 -13.35
N PRO A 15 -10.05 0.18 -14.04
CA PRO A 15 -11.11 -0.83 -13.83
C PRO A 15 -10.67 -2.27 -14.17
N GLU A 16 -9.54 -2.42 -14.86
CA GLU A 16 -8.87 -3.70 -15.14
C GLU A 16 -8.05 -4.25 -13.96
N VAL A 17 -7.88 -3.51 -12.86
CA VAL A 17 -7.22 -4.00 -11.63
C VAL A 17 -8.26 -4.59 -10.69
N GLU A 18 -8.16 -5.91 -10.48
CA GLU A 18 -9.04 -6.64 -9.56
C GLU A 18 -8.54 -6.54 -8.11
N VAL A 19 -9.45 -6.23 -7.19
CA VAL A 19 -9.22 -6.31 -5.74
C VAL A 19 -9.49 -7.74 -5.28
N ILE A 20 -8.42 -8.44 -4.93
CA ILE A 20 -8.45 -9.82 -4.44
C ILE A 20 -8.78 -9.79 -2.95
N GLU A 21 -9.76 -10.59 -2.53
CA GLU A 21 -10.09 -10.84 -1.11
C GLU A 21 -9.89 -12.32 -0.78
N LEU A 22 -9.17 -12.61 0.30
CA LEU A 22 -8.91 -13.97 0.76
C LEU A 22 -9.68 -14.27 2.06
N PRO A 23 -10.01 -15.54 2.34
CA PRO A 23 -10.64 -15.94 3.61
C PRO A 23 -9.67 -15.88 4.81
N THR A 24 -8.36 -15.73 4.56
CA THR A 24 -7.29 -15.70 5.55
C THR A 24 -6.63 -14.32 5.63
N SER A 25 -6.03 -14.02 6.78
CA SER A 25 -5.29 -12.76 6.99
C SER A 25 -3.94 -12.77 6.26
N THR A 26 -3.64 -11.69 5.55
CA THR A 26 -2.38 -11.41 4.85
C THR A 26 -1.61 -10.26 5.50
N ALA A 27 -1.88 -9.95 6.78
CA ALA A 27 -1.32 -8.78 7.46
C ALA A 27 0.23 -8.75 7.57
N THR A 28 0.90 -9.90 7.51
CA THR A 28 2.38 -10.01 7.52
C THR A 28 2.92 -10.36 6.13
N VAL A 29 4.17 -9.99 5.85
CA VAL A 29 4.83 -10.28 4.55
C VAL A 29 4.83 -11.77 4.23
N ALA A 30 5.18 -12.63 5.20
CA ALA A 30 5.22 -14.08 5.00
C ALA A 30 3.83 -14.64 4.65
N LEU A 31 2.78 -14.24 5.38
CA LEU A 31 1.42 -14.69 5.11
C LEU A 31 0.89 -14.20 3.75
N ALA A 32 1.18 -12.95 3.39
CA ALA A 32 0.81 -12.41 2.08
C ALA A 32 1.55 -13.12 0.93
N ALA A 33 2.86 -13.35 1.08
CA ALA A 33 3.69 -14.03 0.08
C ALA A 33 3.19 -15.47 -0.16
N GLU A 34 2.92 -16.23 0.91
CA GLU A 34 2.35 -17.56 0.83
C GLU A 34 0.95 -17.55 0.20
N ALA A 35 0.04 -16.70 0.69
CA ALA A 35 -1.35 -16.67 0.25
C ALA A 35 -1.55 -16.18 -1.19
N HIS A 36 -0.62 -15.36 -1.70
CA HIS A 36 -0.60 -14.92 -3.10
C HIS A 36 0.39 -15.72 -3.97
N GLY A 37 1.16 -16.67 -3.44
CA GLY A 37 2.12 -17.46 -4.21
C GLY A 37 3.20 -16.60 -4.90
N VAL A 38 3.69 -15.58 -4.21
CA VAL A 38 4.74 -14.64 -4.66
C VAL A 38 5.92 -14.66 -3.69
N GLU A 39 7.07 -14.14 -4.08
CA GLU A 39 8.19 -14.03 -3.14
C GLU A 39 7.99 -12.88 -2.14
N PRO A 40 8.59 -12.95 -0.92
CA PRO A 40 8.44 -11.91 0.11
C PRO A 40 8.77 -10.48 -0.37
N GLY A 41 9.70 -10.33 -1.31
CA GLY A 41 10.10 -9.05 -1.88
C GLY A 41 9.03 -8.38 -2.75
N GLN A 42 8.11 -9.14 -3.33
CA GLN A 42 6.98 -8.61 -4.09
C GLN A 42 5.86 -8.03 -3.21
N ILE A 43 5.87 -8.27 -1.89
CA ILE A 43 4.84 -7.74 -0.98
C ILE A 43 5.13 -6.28 -0.65
N ALA A 44 4.48 -5.37 -1.38
CA ALA A 44 4.62 -3.93 -1.19
C ALA A 44 3.90 -3.46 0.10
N LYS A 45 4.66 -3.23 1.18
CA LYS A 45 4.12 -2.77 2.47
C LYS A 45 3.96 -1.24 2.49
N THR A 46 2.73 -0.77 2.62
CA THR A 46 2.45 0.64 2.93
C THR A 46 2.81 0.95 4.38
N LEU A 47 3.62 1.99 4.60
CA LEU A 47 4.01 2.48 5.92
C LEU A 47 3.57 3.93 6.07
N SER A 48 2.78 4.22 7.11
CA SER A 48 2.38 5.59 7.45
C SER A 48 3.24 6.13 8.58
N PHE A 49 3.96 7.22 8.32
CA PHE A 49 4.84 7.86 9.28
C PHE A 49 4.57 9.37 9.36
N SER A 50 4.68 9.92 10.57
CA SER A 50 4.82 11.36 10.77
C SER A 50 6.27 11.78 10.56
N THR A 51 6.44 12.80 9.75
CA THR A 51 7.73 13.45 9.50
C THR A 51 7.50 14.94 9.60
N LYS A 52 8.22 15.63 10.49
CA LYS A 52 8.08 17.09 10.59
C LYS A 52 8.70 17.82 9.40
N ASP A 53 9.64 17.17 8.71
CA ASP A 53 10.39 17.59 7.52
C ASP A 53 10.87 16.31 6.77
N ARG A 54 11.23 16.31 5.46
CA ARG A 54 11.92 15.16 4.78
C ARG A 54 13.44 15.39 4.68
N PHE A 55 14.29 14.78 5.53
CA PHE A 55 14.05 14.21 6.90
C PHE A 55 14.88 15.01 7.93
N GLY A 56 14.55 16.28 8.18
CA GLY A 56 15.24 17.13 9.18
C GLY A 56 15.09 16.66 10.64
N THR A 57 14.15 15.75 10.90
CA THR A 57 14.04 14.99 12.16
C THR A 57 13.71 13.52 11.86
N LYS A 58 14.09 12.62 12.78
CA LYS A 58 13.85 11.18 12.64
C LYS A 58 12.34 10.89 12.45
N PRO A 59 11.93 10.21 11.36
CA PRO A 59 10.54 9.80 11.14
C PRO A 59 10.02 8.99 12.32
N ARG A 60 8.73 9.14 12.64
CA ARG A 60 8.05 8.27 13.60
C ARG A 60 6.83 7.66 12.94
N MET A 61 6.72 6.34 13.00
CA MET A 61 5.50 5.62 12.63
C MET A 61 4.29 6.24 13.32
N LEU A 62 3.19 6.39 12.58
CA LEU A 62 1.91 6.76 13.16
C LEU A 62 1.40 5.63 14.05
N ASP A 63 0.70 5.97 15.13
CA ASP A 63 -0.04 5.00 15.93
C ASP A 63 -1.28 4.50 15.16
N ALA A 64 -1.86 3.39 15.62
CA ALA A 64 -2.98 2.75 14.92
C ALA A 64 -4.25 3.60 14.83
N GLN A 65 -4.50 4.53 15.76
CA GLN A 65 -5.65 5.43 15.69
C GLN A 65 -5.43 6.51 14.63
N THR A 66 -4.25 7.12 14.62
CA THR A 66 -3.88 8.12 13.61
C THR A 66 -3.81 7.50 12.20
N VAL A 67 -3.27 6.28 12.05
CA VAL A 67 -3.31 5.53 10.77
C VAL A 67 -4.75 5.39 10.27
N LEU A 68 -5.67 4.93 11.12
CA LEU A 68 -7.06 4.72 10.74
C LEU A 68 -7.77 6.04 10.39
N ALA A 69 -7.50 7.11 11.12
CA ALA A 69 -8.08 8.43 10.87
C ALA A 69 -7.61 9.02 9.52
N GLU A 70 -6.30 9.01 9.26
CA GLU A 70 -5.71 9.65 8.07
C GLU A 70 -5.85 8.82 6.79
N THR A 71 -5.81 7.48 6.90
CA THR A 71 -5.84 6.59 5.72
C THR A 71 -7.20 5.94 5.48
N SER A 72 -8.12 5.99 6.45
CA SER A 72 -9.32 5.14 6.51
C SER A 72 -9.06 3.62 6.53
N HIS A 73 -7.81 3.16 6.60
CA HIS A 73 -7.44 1.74 6.59
C HIS A 73 -6.95 1.27 7.98
N PRO A 74 -7.22 0.01 8.37
CA PRO A 74 -6.63 -0.57 9.58
C PRO A 74 -5.13 -0.87 9.37
N VAL A 75 -4.36 -0.90 10.47
CA VAL A 75 -2.97 -1.40 10.44
C VAL A 75 -2.96 -2.84 9.89
N GLY A 76 -2.07 -3.10 8.93
CA GLY A 76 -2.02 -4.36 8.19
C GLY A 76 -2.87 -4.41 6.92
N GLY A 77 -3.84 -3.50 6.75
CA GLY A 77 -4.63 -3.30 5.53
C GLY A 77 -4.36 -1.98 4.80
N VAL A 78 -3.46 -1.14 5.31
CA VAL A 78 -3.11 0.17 4.72
C VAL A 78 -2.61 0.01 3.28
N CYS A 79 -3.20 0.77 2.36
CA CYS A 79 -2.81 0.83 0.96
C CYS A 79 -2.70 2.29 0.48
N PRO A 80 -2.00 2.57 -0.64
CA PRO A 80 -1.88 3.92 -1.18
C PRO A 80 -3.12 4.36 -1.97
N PHE A 81 -4.10 3.47 -2.19
CA PHE A 81 -5.28 3.71 -3.01
C PHE A 81 -6.49 4.14 -2.16
N GLY A 82 -7.45 4.85 -2.75
CA GLY A 82 -8.74 5.12 -2.10
C GLY A 82 -8.65 5.88 -0.76
N LEU A 83 -7.57 6.63 -0.54
CA LEU A 83 -7.33 7.44 0.66
C LEU A 83 -8.36 8.58 0.78
N PRO A 84 -8.75 8.99 2.00
CA PRO A 84 -9.77 10.03 2.22
C PRO A 84 -9.28 11.46 1.89
N GLY A 85 -7.97 11.65 1.74
CA GLY A 85 -7.35 12.92 1.39
C GLY A 85 -6.04 12.72 0.62
N ALA A 86 -5.53 13.80 0.03
CA ALA A 86 -4.26 13.79 -0.69
C ALA A 86 -3.08 13.71 0.30
N LEU A 87 -2.56 12.50 0.50
CA LEU A 87 -1.32 12.24 1.23
C LEU A 87 -0.18 12.01 0.24
N PRO A 88 1.02 12.60 0.43
CA PRO A 88 2.19 12.27 -0.39
C PRO A 88 2.52 10.78 -0.28
N VAL A 89 2.56 10.08 -1.42
CA VAL A 89 2.95 8.68 -1.50
C VAL A 89 4.39 8.58 -2.00
N PHE A 90 5.16 7.69 -1.38
CA PHE A 90 6.54 7.41 -1.74
C PHE A 90 6.68 5.92 -2.06
N CYS A 91 7.27 5.58 -3.20
CA CYS A 91 7.59 4.21 -3.57
C CYS A 91 9.09 3.98 -3.46
N ASP A 92 9.50 2.91 -2.77
CA ASP A 92 10.91 2.56 -2.67
C ASP A 92 11.43 1.99 -4.00
N ILE A 93 12.61 2.43 -4.44
CA ILE A 93 13.20 2.03 -5.73
C ILE A 93 13.41 0.53 -5.88
N SER A 94 13.54 -0.25 -4.79
CA SER A 94 13.70 -1.71 -4.85
C SER A 94 12.52 -2.40 -5.52
N LEU A 95 11.31 -1.82 -5.46
CA LEU A 95 10.11 -2.36 -6.10
C LEU A 95 10.26 -2.44 -7.63
N LYS A 96 11.13 -1.62 -8.25
CA LYS A 96 11.41 -1.65 -9.70
C LYS A 96 12.12 -2.93 -10.18
N THR A 97 12.55 -3.78 -9.25
CA THR A 97 13.16 -5.09 -9.56
C THR A 97 12.11 -6.12 -10.01
N TYR A 98 10.83 -5.89 -9.73
CA TYR A 98 9.74 -6.82 -10.04
C TYR A 98 8.82 -6.29 -11.14
N ASP A 99 8.37 -7.17 -12.04
CA ASP A 99 7.34 -6.84 -13.03
C ASP A 99 5.96 -6.64 -12.38
N GLU A 100 5.72 -7.31 -11.25
CA GLU A 100 4.47 -7.26 -10.48
C GLU A 100 4.76 -7.23 -8.97
N VAL A 101 4.04 -6.39 -8.24
CA VAL A 101 4.01 -6.33 -6.77
C VAL A 101 2.59 -6.47 -6.24
N VAL A 102 2.50 -6.86 -4.96
CA VAL A 102 1.25 -7.15 -4.24
C VAL A 102 1.12 -6.26 -3.01
N PRO A 103 0.63 -5.01 -3.15
CA PRO A 103 0.21 -4.18 -2.02
C PRO A 103 -1.14 -4.65 -1.45
N ALA A 104 -1.40 -4.29 -0.20
CA ALA A 104 -2.74 -4.46 0.40
C ALA A 104 -3.79 -3.61 -0.33
N ALA A 105 -5.08 -3.91 -0.12
CA ALA A 105 -6.20 -3.21 -0.77
C ALA A 105 -7.29 -2.79 0.24
N GLY A 106 -6.87 -2.20 1.35
CA GLY A 106 -7.75 -1.56 2.33
C GLY A 106 -8.30 -2.44 3.45
N ALA A 107 -8.04 -3.75 3.44
CA ALA A 107 -8.36 -4.68 4.52
C ALA A 107 -7.18 -5.62 4.78
N THR A 108 -7.17 -6.30 5.94
CA THR A 108 -6.08 -7.20 6.36
C THR A 108 -6.04 -8.54 5.62
N ASN A 109 -6.97 -8.74 4.68
CA ASN A 109 -7.15 -9.94 3.86
C ASN A 109 -7.37 -9.58 2.38
N SER A 110 -7.14 -8.31 1.99
CA SER A 110 -7.31 -7.84 0.61
C SER A 110 -6.02 -7.30 0.02
N ALA A 111 -5.82 -7.51 -1.28
CA ALA A 111 -4.67 -7.06 -2.04
C ALA A 111 -5.04 -6.74 -3.49
N VAL A 112 -4.12 -6.11 -4.22
CA VAL A 112 -4.15 -6.06 -5.69
C VAL A 112 -2.85 -6.61 -6.24
N ARG A 113 -2.88 -7.12 -7.48
CA ARG A 113 -1.68 -7.38 -8.28
C ARG A 113 -1.47 -6.22 -9.25
N ILE A 114 -0.29 -5.62 -9.25
CA ILE A 114 -0.04 -4.41 -10.05
C ILE A 114 1.44 -4.24 -10.39
N ALA A 115 1.73 -3.75 -11.59
CA ALA A 115 3.08 -3.34 -11.96
C ALA A 115 3.52 -2.13 -11.12
N PRO A 116 4.75 -2.08 -10.57
CA PRO A 116 5.20 -1.01 -9.68
C PRO A 116 5.06 0.40 -10.27
N GLN A 117 5.36 0.56 -11.57
CA GLN A 117 5.19 1.84 -12.25
C GLN A 117 3.73 2.27 -12.31
N LYS A 118 2.81 1.37 -12.68
CA LYS A 118 1.37 1.64 -12.71
C LYS A 118 0.81 1.99 -11.33
N MET A 119 1.31 1.33 -10.27
CA MET A 119 0.96 1.70 -8.90
C MET A 119 1.39 3.13 -8.59
N ALA A 120 2.64 3.50 -8.91
CA ALA A 120 3.16 4.84 -8.69
C ALA A 120 2.39 5.90 -9.49
N ASP A 121 2.08 5.64 -10.76
CA ASP A 121 1.32 6.54 -11.64
C ASP A 121 -0.10 6.80 -11.12
N LEU A 122 -0.77 5.77 -10.59
CA LEU A 122 -2.14 5.87 -10.08
C LEU A 122 -2.29 6.76 -8.84
N VAL A 123 -1.22 6.88 -8.03
CA VAL A 123 -1.23 7.59 -6.75
C VAL A 123 -0.24 8.76 -6.72
N GLU A 124 0.28 9.14 -7.89
CA GLU A 124 1.23 10.24 -8.10
C GLU A 124 2.48 10.13 -7.19
N ALA A 125 3.00 8.91 -7.01
CA ALA A 125 4.07 8.63 -6.07
C ALA A 125 5.46 9.10 -6.52
N GLU A 126 6.24 9.63 -5.59
CA GLU A 126 7.67 9.90 -5.79
C GLU A 126 8.50 8.62 -5.55
N TRP A 127 9.44 8.34 -6.44
CA TRP A 127 10.40 7.25 -6.27
C TRP A 127 11.58 7.68 -5.40
N VAL A 128 11.79 6.98 -4.29
CA VAL A 128 12.85 7.30 -3.30
C VAL A 128 13.66 6.07 -2.95
N ASP A 129 14.92 6.28 -2.56
CA ASP A 129 15.70 5.26 -1.86
C ASP A 129 15.44 5.40 -0.35
N VAL A 130 14.86 4.37 0.27
CA VAL A 130 14.55 4.32 1.72
C VAL A 130 15.50 3.37 2.45
N CYS A 131 16.25 2.52 1.74
CA CYS A 131 16.94 1.36 2.30
C CYS A 131 18.46 1.54 2.52
N GLN A 132 18.94 2.78 2.62
CA GLN A 132 20.33 3.12 2.99
C GLN A 132 20.55 3.24 4.50
#